data_AF-A0A8H5P4U9-F1
#
_entry.id   AF-A0A8H5P4U9-F1
#
_cell.length_a   1.000
_cell.length_b   1.000
_cell.length_c   1.000
_cell.angle_alpha   90.00
_cell.angle_beta   90.00
_cell.angle_gamma   90.00
#
_symmetry.space_group_name_H-M   'P 1'
#
loop_
_entity.id
_entity.type
_entity.pdbx_description
1 polymer ?
#
loop_
_entity_poly.entity_id
_entity_poly.type
_entity_poly.pdbx_seq_one_letter_code
_entity_poly.pdbx_strand_id
1 'polypeptide(L)'
;MAIPPFSVPQTWATQSVHDSLTSNNPTLDVTVNPGNAVPTNAAVVAGAQIARWHEFNVDCLGQAYGDILNDYPVPTVVGHPGPYTVNGLNRFKQVVIDNLFPSVAHPIQTGSTVLGARLGAGLPKVLFEKDTVVDWPRRSGLSLVSDDGTHFLVSCVLMGSQWSSSRLERSRFYGEAATLPPRRVAAYCLSTDTRYGFVLTTREIVVVRVSGTAHDDRQPCRIEWQAVPWDASGPGTLTVNLALWYISMMSLSPAHHALCPRFYLASQPCNLIGRNISDNHF
;
A
#
# COMPACT_ATOMS: atom_id res chain seq x y z
N MET A 1 -24.29 -23.74 -2.17
CA MET A 1 -23.23 -24.58 -1.58
C MET A 1 -22.62 -23.77 -0.45
N ALA A 2 -22.82 -24.19 0.80
CA ALA A 2 -22.41 -23.42 1.98
C ALA A 2 -20.88 -23.50 2.15
N ILE A 3 -20.25 -22.34 2.35
CA ILE A 3 -18.82 -22.22 2.66
C ILE A 3 -18.58 -22.97 3.98
N PRO A 4 -17.63 -23.92 4.06
CA PRO A 4 -17.35 -24.59 5.32
C PRO A 4 -16.79 -23.55 6.31
N PRO A 5 -17.23 -23.55 7.58
CA PRO A 5 -16.70 -22.64 8.58
C PRO A 5 -15.23 -22.98 8.76
N PHE A 6 -14.35 -22.09 8.31
CA PHE A 6 -12.93 -22.20 8.60
C PHE A 6 -12.75 -21.90 10.09
N SER A 7 -12.70 -22.95 10.90
CA SER A 7 -12.45 -22.84 12.33
C SER A 7 -10.96 -22.52 12.53
N VAL A 8 -10.63 -21.24 12.48
CA VAL A 8 -9.52 -20.71 13.26
C VAL A 8 -9.82 -21.07 14.71
N PRO A 9 -8.90 -21.66 15.49
CA PRO A 9 -9.16 -21.93 16.90
C PRO A 9 -9.65 -20.62 17.55
N GLN A 10 -10.91 -20.58 18.00
CA GLN A 10 -11.59 -19.38 18.51
C GLN A 10 -10.96 -18.80 19.79
N THR A 11 -9.85 -19.33 20.26
CA THR A 11 -9.29 -19.03 21.58
C THR A 11 -8.29 -17.86 21.61
N TRP A 12 -7.95 -17.25 20.47
CA TRP A 12 -6.93 -16.18 20.40
C TRP A 12 -7.28 -14.99 19.49
N ALA A 13 -8.34 -15.07 18.68
CA ALA A 13 -8.83 -13.96 17.87
C ALA A 13 -9.87 -13.15 18.65
N THR A 14 -9.58 -11.87 18.92
CA THR A 14 -10.31 -11.08 19.93
C THR A 14 -10.86 -9.75 19.41
N GLN A 15 -10.57 -9.38 18.16
CA GLN A 15 -11.04 -8.14 17.54
C GLN A 15 -11.28 -8.32 16.04
N SER A 16 -12.07 -7.44 15.42
CA SER A 16 -12.25 -7.42 13.96
C SER A 16 -10.96 -7.00 13.24
N VAL A 17 -10.86 -7.32 11.95
CA VAL A 17 -9.78 -6.77 11.10
C VAL A 17 -9.80 -5.24 11.13
N HIS A 18 -10.98 -4.64 11.08
CA HIS A 18 -11.15 -3.19 11.13
C HIS A 18 -10.60 -2.55 12.41
N ASP A 19 -10.94 -3.09 13.58
CA ASP A 19 -10.47 -2.58 14.87
C ASP A 19 -8.94 -2.70 15.00
N SER A 20 -8.39 -3.82 14.54
CA SER A 20 -6.94 -4.04 14.52
C SER A 20 -6.22 -2.99 13.66
N LEU A 21 -6.75 -2.69 12.48
CA LEU A 21 -6.13 -1.77 11.52
C LEU A 21 -6.39 -0.28 11.82
N THR A 22 -7.33 0.05 12.71
CA THR A 22 -7.64 1.45 13.08
C THR A 22 -6.90 1.94 14.33
N SER A 23 -6.10 1.06 14.93
CA SER A 23 -5.24 1.36 16.08
C SER A 23 -4.17 2.41 15.76
N ASN A 24 -3.67 3.08 16.80
CA ASN A 24 -2.59 4.07 16.66
C ASN A 24 -1.31 3.44 16.12
N ASN A 25 -0.61 4.17 15.25
CA ASN A 25 0.73 3.79 14.80
C ASN A 25 1.76 3.92 15.93
N PRO A 26 2.93 3.26 15.79
CA PRO A 26 4.07 3.48 16.69
C PRO A 26 4.44 4.97 16.80
N THR A 27 4.66 5.43 18.03
CA THR A 27 5.16 6.78 18.27
C THR A 27 6.61 6.89 17.79
N LEU A 28 6.92 7.86 16.93
CA LEU A 28 8.26 8.08 16.39
C LEU A 28 8.92 9.28 17.08
N ASP A 29 10.10 9.08 17.64
CA ASP A 29 10.97 10.14 18.15
C ASP A 29 12.07 10.44 17.12
N VAL A 30 11.82 11.42 16.24
CA VAL A 30 12.73 11.75 15.13
C VAL A 30 13.82 12.72 15.60
N THR A 31 15.02 12.19 15.82
CA THR A 31 16.15 12.95 16.37
C THR A 31 17.09 13.53 15.30
N VAL A 32 16.99 13.06 14.05
CA VAL A 32 17.78 13.57 12.92
C VAL A 32 16.87 13.83 11.73
N ASN A 33 16.98 15.03 11.17
CA ASN A 33 16.17 15.49 10.03
C ASN A 33 17.07 15.85 8.85
N PRO A 34 17.53 14.88 8.04
CA PRO A 34 18.34 15.18 6.88
C PRO A 34 17.54 16.02 5.88
N GLY A 35 18.13 17.11 5.38
CA GLY A 35 17.45 18.00 4.43
C GLY A 35 17.40 17.47 3.00
N ASN A 36 18.42 16.74 2.58
CA ASN A 36 18.55 16.25 1.20
C ASN A 36 18.19 14.77 1.11
N ALA A 37 17.40 14.40 0.09
CA ALA A 37 17.18 13.01 -0.28
C ALA A 37 18.47 12.41 -0.84
N VAL A 38 18.81 11.17 -0.45
CA VAL A 38 19.94 10.47 -1.08
C VAL A 38 19.55 10.15 -2.54
N PRO A 39 20.38 10.51 -3.53
CA PRO A 39 20.05 10.32 -4.94
C PRO A 39 20.23 8.87 -5.43
N THR A 40 20.80 7.99 -4.61
CA THR A 40 20.89 6.56 -4.94
C THR A 40 19.48 5.99 -5.13
N ASN A 41 19.22 5.36 -6.28
CA ASN A 41 17.93 4.82 -6.73
C ASN A 41 16.96 5.82 -7.44
N ALA A 42 17.46 6.93 -7.99
CA ALA A 42 16.67 7.97 -8.67
C ALA A 42 16.14 7.61 -10.08
N ALA A 43 15.68 6.39 -10.32
CA ALA A 43 14.88 6.12 -11.52
C ALA A 43 13.58 6.93 -11.44
N VAL A 44 13.20 7.61 -12.51
CA VAL A 44 11.97 8.40 -12.58
C VAL A 44 11.33 8.27 -13.95
N VAL A 45 10.00 8.22 -13.96
CA VAL A 45 9.21 8.27 -15.20
C VAL A 45 9.03 9.73 -15.61
N ALA A 46 9.62 10.13 -16.73
CA ALA A 46 9.44 11.46 -17.31
C ALA A 46 8.02 11.60 -17.91
N GLY A 47 7.50 12.83 -17.95
CA GLY A 47 6.19 13.11 -18.59
C GLY A 47 4.96 12.48 -17.92
N ALA A 48 5.13 11.83 -16.75
CA ALA A 48 4.01 11.16 -16.08
C ALA A 48 2.93 12.16 -15.63
N GLN A 49 1.67 11.81 -15.87
CA GLN A 49 0.52 12.57 -15.41
C GLN A 49 0.23 12.22 -13.95
N ILE A 50 0.23 13.22 -13.07
CA ILE A 50 0.03 13.02 -11.63
C ILE A 50 -1.31 13.62 -11.21
N ALA A 51 -2.16 12.80 -10.58
CA ALA A 51 -3.51 13.20 -10.16
C ALA A 51 -3.84 12.65 -8.77
N ARG A 52 -4.81 13.28 -8.09
CA ARG A 52 -5.36 12.75 -6.85
C ARG A 52 -6.17 11.47 -7.11
N TRP A 53 -6.03 10.48 -6.24
CA TRP A 53 -6.83 9.26 -6.25
C TRP A 53 -8.00 9.41 -5.28
N HIS A 54 -9.03 10.15 -5.70
CA HIS A 54 -10.19 10.47 -4.84
C HIS A 54 -10.97 9.25 -4.36
N GLU A 55 -10.93 8.14 -5.11
CA GLU A 55 -11.59 6.87 -4.78
C GLU A 55 -10.86 6.06 -3.70
N PHE A 56 -9.62 6.42 -3.35
CA PHE A 56 -8.90 5.76 -2.26
C PHE A 56 -9.30 6.37 -0.92
N ASN A 57 -10.49 6.02 -0.43
CA ASN A 57 -11.07 6.56 0.79
C ASN A 57 -11.80 5.47 1.59
N VAL A 58 -12.21 5.81 2.82
CA VAL A 58 -12.85 4.86 3.75
C VAL A 58 -14.19 4.33 3.23
N ASP A 59 -14.96 5.14 2.50
CA ASP A 59 -16.25 4.73 1.96
C ASP A 59 -16.09 3.67 0.87
N CYS A 60 -15.17 3.90 -0.08
CA CYS A 60 -14.85 2.93 -1.13
C CYS A 60 -14.22 1.65 -0.55
N LEU A 61 -13.40 1.77 0.49
CA LEU A 61 -12.85 0.64 1.23
C LEU A 61 -13.96 -0.21 1.86
N GLY A 62 -14.90 0.42 2.58
CA GLY A 62 -16.04 -0.24 3.20
C GLY A 62 -16.97 -0.90 2.17
N GLN A 63 -17.20 -0.26 1.02
CA GLN A 63 -17.99 -0.85 -0.06
C GLN A 63 -17.32 -2.08 -0.70
N ALA A 64 -15.99 -2.07 -0.84
CA ALA A 64 -15.25 -3.15 -1.50
C ALA A 64 -14.96 -4.34 -0.57
N TYR A 65 -14.69 -4.06 0.70
CA TYR A 65 -14.14 -5.04 1.64
C TYR A 65 -14.77 -4.99 3.05
N GLY A 66 -15.88 -4.29 3.24
CA GLY A 66 -16.51 -4.12 4.55
C GLY A 66 -16.86 -5.44 5.23
N ASP A 67 -17.25 -6.45 4.46
CA ASP A 67 -17.50 -7.80 4.96
C ASP A 67 -16.24 -8.47 5.51
N ILE A 68 -15.09 -8.35 4.83
CA ILE A 68 -13.80 -8.85 5.35
C ILE A 68 -13.40 -8.07 6.62
N LEU A 69 -13.55 -6.75 6.57
CA LEU A 69 -13.11 -5.85 7.65
C LEU A 69 -13.90 -6.08 8.94
N ASN A 70 -15.21 -6.29 8.83
CA ASN A 70 -16.13 -6.35 9.97
C ASN A 70 -16.36 -7.78 10.48
N ASP A 71 -16.44 -8.77 9.58
CA ASP A 71 -16.96 -10.10 9.93
C ASP A 71 -15.85 -11.09 10.30
N TYR A 72 -14.59 -10.79 9.97
CA TYR A 72 -13.47 -11.70 10.21
C TYR A 72 -12.62 -11.25 11.41
N PRO A 73 -12.45 -12.13 12.42
CA PRO A 73 -11.64 -11.81 13.58
C PRO A 73 -10.16 -12.05 13.31
N VAL A 74 -9.32 -11.26 13.95
CA VAL A 74 -7.86 -11.43 13.98
C VAL A 74 -7.34 -11.40 15.42
N PRO A 75 -6.19 -12.03 15.70
CA PRO A 75 -5.47 -11.82 16.95
C PRO A 75 -5.23 -10.36 17.27
N THR A 76 -5.27 -10.03 18.55
CA THR A 76 -4.68 -8.78 19.02
C THR A 76 -3.17 -8.88 18.99
N VAL A 77 -2.54 -8.06 18.15
CA VAL A 77 -1.10 -7.87 18.16
C VAL A 77 -0.81 -6.76 19.16
N VAL A 78 -0.29 -7.13 20.34
CA VAL A 78 0.15 -6.16 21.35
C VAL A 78 1.43 -5.50 20.84
N GLY A 79 1.27 -4.38 20.14
CA GLY A 79 2.38 -3.50 19.79
C GLY A 79 2.91 -2.78 21.02
N HIS A 80 4.21 -2.47 21.04
CA HIS A 80 4.74 -1.52 22.01
C HIS A 80 4.55 -0.11 21.42
N PRO A 81 3.80 0.80 22.04
CA PRO A 81 3.40 2.06 21.40
C PRO A 81 4.52 3.12 21.25
N GLY A 82 5.79 2.74 21.41
CA GLY A 82 6.94 3.66 21.38
C GLY A 82 7.08 4.49 22.66
N PRO A 83 7.87 5.58 22.63
CA PRO A 83 8.50 6.18 21.46
C PRO A 83 9.71 5.39 20.93
N TYR A 84 9.81 5.27 19.61
CA TYR A 84 10.96 4.69 18.93
C TYR A 84 11.87 5.78 18.36
N THR A 85 13.13 5.81 18.77
CA THR A 85 14.11 6.73 18.21
C THR A 85 14.38 6.43 16.74
N VAL A 86 14.23 7.46 15.91
CA VAL A 86 14.49 7.47 14.47
C VAL A 86 15.55 8.54 14.16
N ASN A 87 16.80 8.09 13.99
CA ASN A 87 17.95 8.95 13.69
C ASN A 87 18.43 8.84 12.24
N GLY A 88 17.62 8.25 11.35
CA GLY A 88 17.94 8.11 9.94
C GLY A 88 17.07 7.09 9.21
N LEU A 89 17.24 7.02 7.89
CA LEU A 89 16.36 6.26 7.01
C LEU A 89 16.38 4.75 7.28
N ASN A 90 17.55 4.17 7.54
CA ASN A 90 17.66 2.75 7.85
C ASN A 90 16.97 2.40 9.18
N ARG A 91 17.12 3.26 10.19
CA ARG A 91 16.42 3.08 11.47
C ARG A 91 14.92 3.23 11.30
N PHE A 92 14.46 4.19 10.48
CA PHE A 92 13.03 4.35 10.20
C PHE A 92 12.43 3.10 9.54
N LYS A 93 13.06 2.58 8.47
CA LYS A 93 12.65 1.31 7.84
C LYS A 93 12.58 0.16 8.85
N GLN A 94 13.56 0.06 9.75
CA GLN A 94 13.60 -0.99 10.76
C GLN A 94 12.44 -0.86 11.77
N VAL A 95 12.15 0.36 12.25
CA VAL A 95 10.99 0.59 13.15
C VAL A 95 9.68 0.17 12.49
N VAL A 96 9.51 0.46 11.19
CA VAL A 96 8.33 0.06 10.42
C VAL A 96 8.22 -1.47 10.32
N ILE A 97 9.31 -2.16 9.97
CA ILE A 97 9.36 -3.63 9.88
C ILE A 97 9.04 -4.28 11.22
N ASP A 98 9.60 -3.75 12.32
CA ASP A 98 9.49 -4.40 13.63
C ASP A 98 8.17 -4.09 14.33
N ASN A 99 7.51 -2.96 14.03
CA ASN A 99 6.41 -2.44 14.85
C ASN A 99 5.14 -2.05 14.08
N LEU A 100 5.21 -1.83 12.76
CA LEU A 100 4.03 -1.53 11.93
C LEU A 100 3.60 -2.77 11.11
N PHE A 101 4.54 -3.47 10.49
CA PHE A 101 4.19 -4.62 9.65
C PHE A 101 3.57 -5.81 10.41
N PRO A 102 3.93 -6.10 11.67
CA PRO A 102 3.26 -7.13 12.45
C PRO A 102 1.76 -6.84 12.64
N SER A 103 1.34 -5.57 12.76
CA SER A 103 -0.08 -5.24 12.92
C SER A 103 -0.92 -5.43 11.66
N VAL A 104 -0.30 -5.44 10.46
CA VAL A 104 -1.01 -5.69 9.19
C VAL A 104 -0.87 -7.12 8.68
N ALA A 105 0.09 -7.91 9.19
CA ALA A 105 0.38 -9.25 8.69
C ALA A 105 -0.82 -10.21 8.80
N HIS A 106 -1.40 -10.35 10.00
CA HIS A 106 -2.58 -11.19 10.20
C HIS A 106 -3.80 -10.69 9.41
N PRO A 107 -4.14 -9.38 9.43
CA PRO A 107 -5.16 -8.83 8.54
C PRO A 107 -4.98 -9.15 7.04
N ILE A 108 -3.75 -9.04 6.51
CA ILE A 108 -3.47 -9.37 5.10
C ILE A 108 -3.67 -10.87 4.86
N GLN A 109 -3.18 -11.73 5.75
CA GLN A 109 -3.35 -13.18 5.63
C GLN A 109 -4.83 -13.60 5.67
N THR A 110 -5.61 -13.03 6.58
CA THR A 110 -7.06 -13.26 6.66
C THR A 110 -7.74 -12.77 5.39
N GLY A 111 -7.46 -11.53 4.97
CA GLY A 111 -8.03 -10.96 3.76
C GLY A 111 -7.69 -11.75 2.51
N SER A 112 -6.43 -12.18 2.34
CA SER A 112 -5.98 -12.95 1.17
C SER A 112 -6.65 -14.32 1.10
N THR A 113 -6.85 -14.96 2.25
CA THR A 113 -7.56 -16.25 2.34
C THR A 113 -9.01 -16.10 1.88
N VAL A 114 -9.71 -15.08 2.39
CA VAL A 114 -11.12 -14.82 2.04
C VAL A 114 -11.26 -14.40 0.58
N LEU A 115 -10.40 -13.50 0.11
CA LEU A 115 -10.40 -13.05 -1.28
C LEU A 115 -10.09 -14.20 -2.25
N GLY A 116 -9.12 -15.06 -1.92
CA GLY A 116 -8.81 -16.24 -2.71
C GLY A 116 -9.99 -17.20 -2.82
N ALA A 117 -10.68 -17.46 -1.72
CA ALA A 117 -11.90 -18.27 -1.72
C ALA A 117 -12.98 -17.69 -2.65
N ARG A 118 -13.16 -16.36 -2.68
CA ARG A 118 -14.12 -15.67 -3.59
C ARG A 118 -13.73 -15.83 -5.05
N LEU A 119 -12.44 -15.78 -5.35
CA LEU A 119 -11.91 -15.89 -6.71
C LEU A 119 -11.80 -17.35 -7.18
N GLY A 120 -12.09 -18.33 -6.31
CA GLY A 120 -11.92 -19.75 -6.62
C GLY A 120 -10.46 -20.15 -6.81
N ALA A 121 -9.51 -19.36 -6.28
CA ALA A 121 -8.08 -19.56 -6.47
C ALA A 121 -7.31 -19.23 -5.19
N GLY A 122 -6.32 -20.05 -4.84
CA GLY A 122 -5.39 -19.71 -3.77
C GLY A 122 -4.54 -18.50 -4.15
N LEU A 123 -4.56 -17.46 -3.31
CA LEU A 123 -3.66 -16.32 -3.47
C LEU A 123 -2.28 -16.65 -2.87
N PRO A 124 -1.20 -16.08 -3.41
CA PRO A 124 0.14 -16.36 -2.93
C PRO A 124 0.31 -15.88 -1.48
N LYS A 125 1.15 -16.61 -0.74
CA LYS A 125 1.65 -16.12 0.53
C LYS A 125 2.58 -14.94 0.25
N VAL A 126 2.40 -13.87 1.02
CA VAL A 126 3.18 -12.64 0.88
C VAL A 126 3.74 -12.20 2.22
N LEU A 127 4.86 -11.49 2.18
CA LEU A 127 5.51 -10.91 3.34
C LEU A 127 6.15 -9.57 2.99
N PHE A 128 6.30 -8.71 4.00
CA PHE A 128 6.97 -7.44 3.81
C PHE A 128 8.48 -7.58 3.96
N GLU A 129 9.23 -7.04 3.00
CA GLU A 129 10.68 -6.98 3.00
C GLU A 129 11.19 -5.55 2.88
N LYS A 130 12.44 -5.33 3.29
CA LYS A 130 13.14 -4.05 3.13
C LYS A 130 14.25 -4.16 2.09
N ASP A 131 14.46 -3.08 1.35
CA ASP A 131 15.56 -2.94 0.38
C ASP A 131 15.60 -4.02 -0.71
N THR A 132 14.44 -4.46 -1.20
CA THR A 132 14.35 -5.49 -2.26
C THR A 132 14.82 -4.93 -3.61
N VAL A 133 15.54 -5.74 -4.39
CA VAL A 133 15.97 -5.37 -5.74
C VAL A 133 14.76 -5.31 -6.68
N VAL A 134 14.65 -4.23 -7.47
CA VAL A 134 13.59 -4.08 -8.49
C VAL A 134 14.18 -4.08 -9.90
N ASP A 135 15.30 -3.40 -10.11
CA ASP A 135 16.05 -3.36 -11.37
C ASP A 135 17.47 -2.88 -11.04
N TRP A 136 18.45 -3.79 -11.02
CA TRP A 136 19.78 -3.51 -10.45
C TRP A 136 20.42 -2.25 -11.07
N PRO A 137 20.95 -1.31 -10.26
CA PRO A 137 21.18 -1.37 -8.80
C PRO A 137 20.03 -0.83 -7.94
N ARG A 138 18.84 -0.60 -8.51
CA ARG A 138 17.70 0.06 -7.85
C ARG A 138 17.03 -0.90 -6.87
N ARG A 139 16.66 -0.34 -5.71
CA ARG A 139 15.98 -1.05 -4.62
C ARG A 139 14.74 -0.29 -4.17
N SER A 140 13.65 -1.01 -4.02
CA SER A 140 12.46 -0.57 -3.31
C SER A 140 12.76 -0.55 -1.81
N GLY A 141 12.40 0.53 -1.11
CA GLY A 141 12.75 0.68 0.30
C GLY A 141 12.03 -0.31 1.21
N LEU A 142 10.76 -0.56 0.92
CA LEU A 142 9.88 -1.56 1.53
C LEU A 142 9.00 -2.17 0.43
N SER A 143 8.78 -3.47 0.46
CA SER A 143 8.00 -4.17 -0.56
C SER A 143 7.13 -5.24 0.06
N LEU A 144 5.98 -5.53 -0.56
CA LEU A 144 5.22 -6.75 -0.31
C LEU A 144 5.58 -7.74 -1.42
N VAL A 145 6.14 -8.90 -1.06
CA VAL A 145 6.64 -9.89 -2.03
C VAL A 145 6.11 -11.27 -1.70
N SER A 146 5.97 -12.12 -2.71
CA SER A 146 5.76 -13.57 -2.54
C SER A 146 7.05 -14.34 -2.48
N ASP A 147 6.95 -15.62 -2.10
CA ASP A 147 8.08 -16.54 -1.98
C ASP A 147 8.86 -16.75 -3.30
N ASP A 148 8.23 -16.50 -4.45
CA ASP A 148 8.87 -16.57 -5.78
C ASP A 148 9.57 -15.27 -6.20
N GLY A 149 9.53 -14.23 -5.35
CA GLY A 149 10.14 -12.93 -5.60
C GLY A 149 9.26 -11.94 -6.37
N THR A 150 8.00 -12.26 -6.66
CA THR A 150 7.06 -11.33 -7.30
C THR A 150 6.72 -10.18 -6.36
N HIS A 151 6.84 -8.94 -6.84
CA HIS A 151 6.46 -7.75 -6.08
C HIS A 151 4.98 -7.43 -6.26
N PHE A 152 4.25 -7.37 -5.15
CA PHE A 152 2.88 -6.88 -5.11
C PHE A 152 2.81 -5.39 -4.76
N LEU A 153 3.72 -4.93 -3.90
CA LEU A 153 3.89 -3.52 -3.56
C LEU A 153 5.36 -3.14 -3.62
N VAL A 154 5.64 -1.92 -4.09
CA VAL A 154 6.96 -1.29 -4.07
C VAL A 154 6.88 0.09 -3.41
N SER A 155 8.00 0.61 -2.91
CA SER A 155 7.98 1.90 -2.24
C SER A 155 9.26 2.71 -2.33
N CYS A 156 9.09 4.01 -2.06
CA CYS A 156 10.15 4.96 -1.77
C CYS A 156 10.02 5.40 -0.31
N VAL A 157 11.06 5.22 0.49
CA VAL A 157 11.08 5.68 1.89
C VAL A 157 11.95 6.92 2.02
N LEU A 158 11.42 7.93 2.71
CA LEU A 158 12.06 9.22 2.98
C LEU A 158 11.83 9.63 4.44
N MET A 159 12.56 10.63 4.91
CA MET A 159 12.26 11.33 6.16
C MET A 159 11.24 12.45 5.87
N GLY A 160 10.39 12.80 6.85
CA GLY A 160 9.41 13.88 6.69
C GLY A 160 10.02 15.26 6.43
N SER A 161 11.30 15.47 6.75
CA SER A 161 12.07 16.66 6.39
C SER A 161 12.44 16.70 4.89
N GLN A 162 12.59 15.55 4.24
CA GLN A 162 13.02 15.45 2.85
C GLN A 162 11.87 15.71 1.88
N TRP A 163 10.66 15.23 2.21
CA TRP A 163 9.49 15.35 1.34
C TRP A 163 8.17 15.17 2.11
N SER A 164 7.10 15.80 1.60
CA SER A 164 5.72 15.61 2.03
C SER A 164 4.76 15.78 0.83
N SER A 165 3.58 15.17 0.93
CA SER A 165 2.53 15.21 -0.10
C SER A 165 2.00 16.61 -0.38
N SER A 166 2.07 17.52 0.59
CA SER A 166 1.74 18.95 0.41
C SER A 166 2.55 19.61 -0.71
N ARG A 167 3.71 19.05 -1.08
CA ARG A 167 4.50 19.52 -2.23
C ARG A 167 3.82 19.20 -3.56
N LEU A 168 3.07 18.10 -3.66
CA LEU A 168 2.30 17.73 -4.86
C LEU A 168 1.12 18.69 -5.09
N GLU A 169 0.45 19.10 -4.00
CA GLU A 169 -0.62 20.11 -4.07
C GLU A 169 -0.10 21.48 -4.48
N ARG A 170 1.15 21.78 -4.09
CA ARG A 170 1.86 23.02 -4.38
C ARG A 170 2.90 22.85 -5.50
N SER A 171 2.66 21.93 -6.43
CA SER A 171 3.64 21.52 -7.46
C SER A 171 4.18 22.71 -8.28
N ARG A 172 3.37 23.76 -8.48
CA ARG A 172 3.79 25.01 -9.14
C ARG A 172 4.99 25.71 -8.46
N PHE A 173 5.17 25.55 -7.15
CA PHE A 173 6.24 26.19 -6.37
C PHE A 173 7.49 25.32 -6.22
N TYR A 174 7.33 24.00 -6.22
CA TYR A 174 8.40 23.04 -5.96
C TYR A 174 8.95 22.39 -7.24
N GLY A 175 8.34 22.68 -8.40
CA GLY A 175 8.75 22.16 -9.70
C GLY A 175 8.81 20.64 -9.73
N GLU A 176 9.79 20.10 -10.45
CA GLU A 176 9.95 18.65 -10.60
C GLU A 176 10.23 17.92 -9.27
N ALA A 177 10.89 18.58 -8.32
CA ALA A 177 11.25 18.00 -7.03
C ALA A 177 10.03 17.55 -6.20
N ALA A 178 8.86 18.18 -6.39
CA ALA A 178 7.60 17.73 -5.80
C ALA A 178 7.23 16.31 -6.23
N THR A 179 7.50 15.99 -7.50
CA THR A 179 7.00 14.81 -8.20
C THR A 179 7.97 13.64 -8.20
N LEU A 180 9.23 13.87 -7.77
CA LEU A 180 10.28 12.84 -7.82
C LEU A 180 9.90 11.56 -7.04
N PRO A 181 9.37 11.61 -5.81
CA PRO A 181 9.09 10.36 -5.08
C PRO A 181 7.97 9.52 -5.72
N PRO A 182 6.80 10.06 -6.11
CA PRO A 182 5.82 9.29 -6.85
C PRO A 182 6.32 8.79 -8.22
N ARG A 183 7.11 9.59 -8.95
CA ARG A 183 7.73 9.16 -10.22
C ARG A 183 8.73 8.02 -10.03
N ARG A 184 9.40 7.96 -8.89
CA ARG A 184 10.31 6.87 -8.52
C ARG A 184 9.54 5.59 -8.20
N VAL A 185 8.46 5.71 -7.43
CA VAL A 185 7.55 4.57 -7.19
C VAL A 185 7.01 4.04 -8.52
N ALA A 186 6.61 4.93 -9.43
CA ALA A 186 6.15 4.53 -10.76
C ALA A 186 7.23 3.79 -11.57
N ALA A 187 8.49 4.21 -11.50
CA ALA A 187 9.58 3.48 -12.13
C ALA A 187 9.74 2.07 -11.55
N TYR A 188 9.58 1.89 -10.24
CA TYR A 188 9.64 0.57 -9.60
C TYR A 188 8.45 -0.31 -9.99
N CYS A 189 7.25 0.27 -10.04
CA CYS A 189 6.05 -0.39 -10.54
C CYS A 189 6.27 -0.94 -11.96
N LEU A 190 6.78 -0.10 -12.87
CA LEU A 190 7.13 -0.48 -14.25
C LEU A 190 8.18 -1.60 -14.31
N SER A 191 9.21 -1.57 -13.46
CA SER A 191 10.26 -2.59 -13.43
C SER A 191 9.80 -3.94 -12.88
N THR A 192 8.74 -3.97 -12.07
CA THR A 192 8.30 -5.17 -11.34
C THR A 192 6.92 -5.67 -11.77
N ASP A 193 6.34 -5.04 -12.80
CA ASP A 193 4.99 -5.31 -13.30
C ASP A 193 3.88 -5.27 -12.22
N THR A 194 4.06 -4.43 -11.18
CA THR A 194 2.99 -4.13 -10.23
C THR A 194 2.39 -2.76 -10.48
N ARG A 195 1.09 -2.65 -10.26
CA ARG A 195 0.35 -1.40 -10.34
C ARG A 195 0.49 -0.51 -9.11
N TYR A 196 0.87 -1.07 -7.97
CA TYR A 196 0.71 -0.41 -6.68
C TYR A 196 2.03 -0.18 -5.96
N GLY A 197 2.08 0.95 -5.26
CA GLY A 197 3.19 1.26 -4.39
C GLY A 197 2.86 2.41 -3.46
N PHE A 198 3.87 2.90 -2.74
CA PHE A 198 3.69 4.02 -1.83
C PHE A 198 4.98 4.80 -1.59
N VAL A 199 4.83 6.06 -1.21
CA VAL A 199 5.90 6.85 -0.60
C VAL A 199 5.66 6.85 0.90
N LEU A 200 6.64 6.42 1.69
CA LEU A 200 6.56 6.43 3.14
C LEU A 200 7.47 7.50 3.73
N THR A 201 6.93 8.31 4.63
CA THR A 201 7.70 9.27 5.42
C THR A 201 7.41 9.12 6.90
N THR A 202 8.19 9.76 7.76
CA THR A 202 7.93 9.81 9.21
C THR A 202 6.66 10.59 9.59
N ARG A 203 5.92 11.15 8.61
CA ARG A 203 4.72 11.97 8.83
C ARG A 203 3.48 11.45 8.12
N GLU A 204 3.63 10.61 7.11
CA GLU A 204 2.53 10.15 6.27
C GLU A 204 2.94 8.96 5.39
N ILE A 205 1.94 8.20 4.96
CA ILE A 205 2.04 7.33 3.79
C ILE A 205 1.29 7.98 2.62
N VAL A 206 1.88 7.95 1.44
CA VAL A 206 1.24 8.36 0.19
C VAL A 206 1.11 7.15 -0.70
N VAL A 207 -0.09 6.57 -0.77
CA VAL A 207 -0.36 5.44 -1.65
C VAL A 207 -0.37 5.89 -3.10
N VAL A 208 0.06 5.00 -3.99
CA VAL A 208 0.21 5.26 -5.41
C VAL A 208 -0.39 4.12 -6.22
N ARG A 209 -1.18 4.47 -7.24
CA ARG A 209 -1.65 3.59 -8.30
C ARG A 209 -1.09 4.06 -9.63
N VAL A 210 -0.48 3.16 -10.38
CA VAL A 210 0.12 3.42 -11.68
C VAL A 210 -0.78 2.85 -12.78
N SER A 211 -0.79 3.47 -13.95
CA SER A 211 -1.43 2.91 -15.16
C SER A 211 -0.76 3.45 -16.41
N GLY A 212 -1.00 2.80 -17.55
CA GLY A 212 -0.30 3.10 -18.80
C GLY A 212 1.12 2.54 -18.81
N THR A 213 1.89 2.90 -19.83
CA THR A 213 3.26 2.42 -20.01
C THR A 213 4.22 3.61 -20.20
N ALA A 214 5.50 3.42 -19.89
CA ALA A 214 6.51 4.47 -20.14
C ALA A 214 6.87 4.63 -21.63
N HIS A 215 6.40 3.74 -22.50
CA HIS A 215 6.85 3.62 -23.90
C HIS A 215 5.78 4.03 -24.92
N ASP A 216 4.57 4.40 -24.48
CA ASP A 216 3.50 4.83 -25.37
C ASP A 216 3.17 6.31 -25.13
N ASP A 217 3.64 7.19 -26.04
CA ASP A 217 3.34 8.62 -26.02
C ASP A 217 1.83 8.91 -26.14
N ARG A 218 1.04 7.96 -26.66
CA ARG A 218 -0.43 8.06 -26.72
C ARG A 218 -1.09 7.65 -25.39
N GLN A 219 -0.37 6.95 -24.52
CA GLN A 219 -0.83 6.54 -23.18
C GLN A 219 0.26 6.79 -22.12
N PRO A 220 0.57 8.07 -21.83
CA PRO A 220 1.60 8.40 -20.87
C PRO A 220 1.25 7.80 -19.50
N CYS A 221 2.29 7.33 -18.81
CA CYS A 221 2.18 6.82 -17.45
C CYS A 221 1.38 7.79 -16.57
N ARG A 222 0.34 7.27 -15.92
CA ARG A 222 -0.49 8.02 -14.98
C ARG A 222 -0.25 7.50 -13.57
N ILE A 223 0.03 8.43 -12.67
CA ILE A 223 0.32 8.21 -11.26
C ILE A 223 -0.82 8.87 -10.47
N GLU A 224 -1.63 8.05 -9.82
CA GLU A 224 -2.70 8.52 -8.96
C GLU A 224 -2.28 8.31 -7.51
N TRP A 225 -2.53 9.31 -6.65
CA TRP A 225 -2.03 9.28 -5.29
C TRP A 225 -3.04 9.75 -4.26
N GLN A 226 -2.93 9.18 -3.05
CA GLN A 226 -3.65 9.66 -1.88
C GLN A 226 -2.76 9.59 -0.64
N ALA A 227 -2.75 10.67 0.14
CA ALA A 227 -1.99 10.77 1.38
C ALA A 227 -2.84 10.40 2.59
N VAL A 228 -2.20 9.74 3.56
CA VAL A 228 -2.76 9.37 4.85
C VAL A 228 -1.74 9.78 5.93
N PRO A 229 -2.10 10.70 6.83
CA PRO A 229 -1.23 11.13 7.92
C PRO A 229 -0.81 9.98 8.85
N TRP A 230 0.40 10.05 9.40
CA TRP A 230 0.92 9.02 10.32
C TRP A 230 0.15 8.94 11.64
N ASP A 231 -0.43 10.05 12.08
CA ASP A 231 -1.22 10.15 13.31
C ASP A 231 -2.72 9.85 13.10
N ALA A 232 -3.13 9.50 11.88
CA ALA A 232 -4.50 9.12 11.59
C ALA A 232 -4.88 7.79 12.29
N SER A 233 -5.88 7.85 13.17
CA SER A 233 -6.42 6.68 13.89
C SER A 233 -7.95 6.77 14.05
N GLY A 234 -8.55 5.63 14.43
CA GLY A 234 -9.98 5.51 14.74
C GLY A 234 -10.84 4.95 13.59
N PRO A 235 -12.08 4.52 13.91
CA PRO A 235 -12.92 3.66 13.06
C PRO A 235 -13.55 4.36 11.84
N GLY A 236 -13.56 5.69 11.78
CA GLY A 236 -14.07 6.45 10.63
C GLY A 236 -12.99 7.00 9.71
N THR A 237 -11.73 6.65 9.98
CA THR A 237 -10.57 7.31 9.37
C THR A 237 -9.75 6.28 8.60
N LEU A 238 -9.33 6.64 7.39
CA LEU A 238 -8.34 5.85 6.67
C LEU A 238 -6.97 6.01 7.36
N THR A 239 -6.58 5.01 8.15
CA THR A 239 -5.29 4.96 8.87
C THR A 239 -4.16 4.43 7.98
N VAL A 240 -2.90 4.54 8.41
CA VAL A 240 -1.75 3.95 7.67
C VAL A 240 -1.90 2.44 7.53
N ASN A 241 -2.30 1.75 8.60
CA ASN A 241 -2.51 0.30 8.59
C ASN A 241 -3.65 -0.10 7.65
N LEU A 242 -4.79 0.62 7.67
CA LEU A 242 -5.88 0.41 6.71
C LEU A 242 -5.43 0.68 5.28
N ALA A 243 -4.66 1.75 5.03
CA ALA A 243 -4.18 2.09 3.70
C ALA A 243 -3.23 1.02 3.15
N LEU A 244 -2.27 0.54 3.96
CA LEU A 244 -1.36 -0.56 3.61
C LEU A 244 -2.12 -1.85 3.34
N TRP A 245 -3.08 -2.20 4.20
CA TRP A 245 -3.93 -3.37 4.00
C TRP A 245 -4.73 -3.25 2.70
N TYR A 246 -5.37 -2.11 2.45
CA TYR A 246 -6.21 -1.88 1.27
C TYR A 246 -5.41 -2.02 -0.03
N ILE A 247 -4.27 -1.33 -0.16
CA ILE A 247 -3.44 -1.49 -1.37
C ILE A 247 -2.87 -2.92 -1.50
N SER A 248 -2.61 -3.62 -0.39
CA SER A 248 -2.19 -5.02 -0.40
C SER A 248 -3.30 -5.91 -0.97
N MET A 249 -4.54 -5.77 -0.49
CA MET A 249 -5.70 -6.51 -1.00
C MET A 249 -5.96 -6.25 -2.48
N MET A 250 -5.78 -5.00 -2.94
CA MET A 250 -5.88 -4.65 -4.35
C MET A 250 -4.77 -5.27 -5.19
N SER A 251 -3.52 -5.25 -4.69
CA SER A 251 -2.38 -5.83 -5.40
C SER A 251 -2.47 -7.35 -5.52
N LEU A 252 -3.05 -8.04 -4.53
CA LEU A 252 -3.21 -9.49 -4.54
C LEU A 252 -4.29 -9.98 -5.51
N SER A 253 -5.20 -9.10 -5.95
CA SER A 253 -6.21 -9.46 -6.93
C SER A 253 -5.57 -9.60 -8.33
N PRO A 254 -5.66 -10.77 -9.00
CA PRO A 254 -5.04 -10.97 -10.31
C PRO A 254 -5.50 -9.97 -11.38
N ALA A 255 -6.75 -9.50 -11.30
CA ALA A 255 -7.30 -8.52 -12.23
C ALA A 255 -6.73 -7.10 -12.04
N HIS A 256 -6.12 -6.83 -10.88
CA HIS A 256 -5.67 -5.50 -10.48
C HIS A 256 -4.16 -5.41 -10.24
N HIS A 257 -3.48 -6.54 -10.07
CA HIS A 257 -2.04 -6.63 -9.80
C HIS A 257 -1.21 -6.00 -10.93
N ALA A 258 -1.34 -6.56 -12.13
CA ALA A 258 -0.45 -6.24 -13.24
C ALA A 258 -0.65 -4.80 -13.75
N LEU A 259 0.39 -4.25 -14.37
CA LEU A 259 0.26 -2.95 -15.01
C LEU A 259 -0.76 -3.03 -16.14
N CYS A 260 -1.72 -2.12 -16.10
CA CYS A 260 -2.84 -2.12 -17.03
C CYS A 260 -2.72 -0.95 -18.02
N PRO A 261 -2.98 -1.16 -19.34
CA PRO A 261 -3.18 -0.07 -20.28
C PRO A 261 -4.33 0.83 -19.82
N ARG A 262 -4.24 2.13 -20.14
CA ARG A 262 -5.09 3.17 -19.55
C ARG A 262 -6.60 3.01 -19.83
N PHE A 263 -6.97 2.25 -20.86
CA PHE A 263 -8.35 2.08 -21.32
C PHE A 263 -8.95 0.69 -21.07
N TYR A 264 -8.23 -0.21 -20.38
CA TYR A 264 -8.78 -1.51 -20.04
C TYR A 264 -9.80 -1.40 -18.90
N LEU A 265 -10.88 -2.20 -18.95
CA LEU A 265 -11.90 -2.27 -17.90
C LEU A 265 -11.33 -2.64 -16.52
N ALA A 266 -10.15 -3.30 -16.46
CA ALA A 266 -9.38 -3.53 -15.25
C ALA A 266 -8.81 -2.25 -14.57
N SER A 267 -8.97 -1.08 -15.22
CA SER A 267 -8.73 0.23 -14.61
C SER A 267 -9.85 0.71 -13.69
N GLN A 268 -10.98 -0.02 -13.64
CA GLN A 268 -12.17 0.35 -12.89
C GLN A 268 -11.92 0.49 -11.37
N PRO A 269 -12.71 1.37 -10.70
CA PRO A 269 -12.63 1.58 -9.26
C PRO A 269 -12.89 0.31 -8.44
N CYS A 270 -12.40 0.29 -7.20
CA CYS A 270 -12.53 -0.82 -6.26
C CYS A 270 -13.96 -1.30 -5.99
N ASN A 271 -14.96 -0.48 -6.29
CA ASN A 271 -16.38 -0.75 -6.05
C ASN A 271 -16.96 -1.92 -6.87
N LEU A 272 -16.18 -2.53 -7.78
CA LEU A 272 -16.62 -3.66 -8.60
C LEU A 272 -15.99 -5.02 -8.20
N ILE A 273 -15.05 -5.05 -7.25
CA ILE A 273 -14.48 -6.32 -6.73
C ILE A 273 -15.56 -7.15 -6.01
N GLY A 274 -16.57 -6.49 -5.41
CA GLY A 274 -17.68 -7.16 -4.72
C GLY A 274 -18.91 -7.48 -5.58
N ARG A 275 -19.11 -6.83 -6.74
CA ARG A 275 -20.35 -6.97 -7.54
C ARG A 275 -20.27 -7.99 -8.66
N ASN A 276 -19.10 -8.24 -9.24
CA ASN A 276 -19.01 -9.15 -10.39
C ASN A 276 -19.10 -10.65 -10.02
N ILE A 277 -19.20 -11.00 -8.74
CA ILE A 277 -19.36 -12.39 -8.28
C ILE A 277 -20.84 -12.75 -8.07
N SER A 278 -21.73 -11.77 -7.86
CA SER A 278 -23.16 -12.01 -7.68
C SER A 278 -23.95 -12.15 -8.98
N ASP A 279 -23.41 -11.69 -10.11
CA ASP A 279 -24.18 -11.55 -11.36
C ASP A 279 -23.96 -12.71 -12.36
N ASN A 280 -23.18 -13.75 -12.02
CA ASN A 280 -22.96 -14.93 -12.87
C ASN A 280 -23.83 -16.15 -12.49
N HIS A 281 -24.98 -15.91 -11.85
CA HIS A 281 -26.02 -16.93 -11.67
C HIS A 281 -27.33 -16.46 -12.27
N PHE A 282 -27.43 -16.57 -13.59
CA PHE A 282 -28.68 -16.85 -14.31
C PHE A 282 -28.39 -17.82 -15.45
#